data_AF-I4A6A1-F1
#
_entry.id   AF-I4A6A1-F1
#
_cell.length_a   1.000
_cell.length_b   1.000
_cell.length_c   1.000
_cell.angle_alpha   90.00
_cell.angle_beta   90.00
_cell.angle_gamma   90.00
#
_symmetry.space_group_name_H-M   'P 1'
#
loop_
_entity.id
_entity.type
_entity.pdbx_description
1 polymer ?
#
loop_
_entity_poly.entity_id
_entity_poly.type
_entity_poly.pdbx_seq_one_letter_code
_entity_poly.pdbx_strand_id
1 'polypeptide(L)'
;MDLRSFAYDLNKNMRNTMVEQQNRTLEVLCDALDYSQKKVDEQLDVTGFKTNIMALPEKIRVQQEKVKEASDAFEVVKSNLVNAESMLMSIITAEVNGAGKSLYSNDKARQAELEIRKKMDFEYQQAWEPYKAALDELDNARFKLEQYQNEFKAYQVVGNMLAARLSLMKLEV
;
A
#
# COMPACT_ATOMS: atom_id res chain seq x y z
N MET A 1 25.56 78.50 -0.61
CA MET A 1 25.44 77.03 -0.47
C MET A 1 26.84 76.46 -0.58
N ASP A 2 27.29 75.67 0.40
CA ASP A 2 28.61 75.04 0.36
C ASP A 2 28.58 73.87 -0.64
N LEU A 3 29.49 73.90 -1.62
CA LEU A 3 29.61 72.85 -2.63
C LEU A 3 29.90 71.47 -2.01
N ARG A 4 30.56 71.44 -0.84
CA ARG A 4 30.82 70.19 -0.12
C ARG A 4 29.56 69.60 0.51
N SER A 5 28.69 70.43 1.09
CA SER A 5 27.44 69.95 1.66
C SER A 5 26.49 69.46 0.57
N PHE A 6 26.42 70.19 -0.56
CA PHE A 6 25.64 69.77 -1.73
C PHE A 6 26.12 68.43 -2.31
N ALA A 7 27.43 68.24 -2.47
CA ALA A 7 27.99 66.97 -2.96
C ALA A 7 27.75 65.80 -2.00
N TYR A 8 27.79 66.05 -0.68
CA TYR A 8 27.49 65.04 0.34
C TYR A 8 26.02 64.62 0.30
N ASP A 9 25.10 65.59 0.26
CA ASP A 9 23.65 65.33 0.19
C ASP A 9 23.27 64.62 -1.12
N LEU A 10 23.90 64.99 -2.24
CA LEU A 10 23.72 64.31 -3.51
C LEU A 10 24.16 62.84 -3.44
N ASN A 11 25.35 62.57 -2.90
CA ASN A 11 25.87 61.19 -2.78
C ASN A 11 25.01 60.35 -1.82
N LYS A 12 24.56 60.93 -0.71
CA LYS A 12 23.66 60.29 0.25
C LYS A 12 22.31 59.95 -0.39
N ASN A 13 21.71 60.91 -1.12
CA ASN A 13 20.45 60.67 -1.82
C ASN A 13 20.62 59.61 -2.91
N MET A 14 21.68 59.65 -3.71
CA MET A 14 21.94 58.63 -4.74
C MET A 14 22.11 57.23 -4.14
N ARG A 15 22.82 57.08 -3.02
CA ARG A 15 22.93 55.79 -2.31
C ARG A 15 21.58 55.32 -1.79
N ASN A 16 20.81 56.19 -1.16
CA ASN A 16 19.49 55.83 -0.65
C ASN A 16 18.58 55.37 -1.78
N THR A 17 18.56 56.08 -2.91
CA THR A 17 17.79 55.68 -4.09
C THR A 17 18.27 54.36 -4.69
N MET A 18 19.60 54.11 -4.73
CA MET A 18 20.13 52.81 -5.17
C MET A 18 19.72 51.67 -4.24
N VAL A 19 19.77 51.86 -2.92
CA VAL A 19 19.35 50.86 -1.93
C VAL A 19 17.84 50.59 -2.06
N GLU A 20 17.02 51.63 -2.22
CA GLU A 20 15.58 51.48 -2.45
C GLU A 20 15.28 50.74 -3.76
N GLN A 21 16.01 51.02 -4.84
CA GLN A 21 15.88 50.29 -6.11
C GLN A 21 16.32 48.83 -5.98
N GLN A 22 17.41 48.55 -5.26
CA GLN A 22 17.85 47.18 -4.99
C GLN A 22 16.82 46.41 -4.19
N ASN A 23 16.27 47.01 -3.13
CA ASN A 23 15.23 46.38 -2.31
C ASN A 23 13.95 46.10 -3.11
N ARG A 24 13.50 47.05 -3.94
CA ARG A 24 12.36 46.82 -4.85
C ARG A 24 12.64 45.71 -5.86
N THR A 25 13.86 45.64 -6.38
CA THR A 25 14.24 44.60 -7.33
C THR A 25 14.24 43.23 -6.64
N LEU A 26 14.75 43.15 -5.41
CA LEU A 26 14.72 41.93 -4.61
C LEU A 26 13.29 41.48 -4.29
N GLU A 27 12.41 42.40 -3.89
CA GLU A 27 10.99 42.11 -3.65
C GLU A 27 10.32 41.53 -4.90
N VAL A 28 10.48 42.18 -6.05
CA VAL A 28 9.90 41.72 -7.32
C VAL A 28 10.45 40.34 -7.74
N LEU A 29 11.75 40.09 -7.49
CA LEU A 29 12.35 38.78 -7.77
C LEU A 29 11.81 37.68 -6.85
N CYS A 30 11.63 37.97 -5.56
CA CYS A 30 11.01 37.06 -4.61
C CYS A 30 9.56 36.73 -5.00
N ASP A 31 8.76 37.75 -5.34
CA ASP A 31 7.37 37.57 -5.78
C ASP A 31 7.27 36.74 -7.07
N ALA A 32 8.19 36.97 -8.02
CA ALA A 32 8.26 36.21 -9.26
C ALA A 32 8.66 34.74 -9.04
N LEU A 33 9.58 34.49 -8.09
CA LEU A 33 9.98 33.14 -7.69
C LEU A 33 8.82 32.38 -7.03
N ASP A 34 8.12 33.02 -6.09
CA ASP A 34 6.96 32.44 -5.42
C ASP A 34 5.82 32.13 -6.41
N TYR A 35 5.57 33.06 -7.35
CA TYR A 35 4.60 32.86 -8.42
C TYR A 35 4.96 31.68 -9.34
N SER A 36 6.22 31.62 -9.77
CA SER A 36 6.76 30.52 -10.58
C SER A 36 6.62 29.18 -9.87
N GLN A 37 7.01 29.12 -8.59
CA GLN A 37 6.91 27.92 -7.77
C GLN A 37 5.45 27.45 -7.64
N LYS A 38 4.54 28.37 -7.36
CA LYS A 38 3.11 28.06 -7.29
C LYS A 38 2.57 27.53 -8.61
N LYS A 39 3.01 28.06 -9.75
CA LYS A 39 2.61 27.57 -11.08
C LYS A 39 3.13 26.18 -11.38
N VAL A 40 4.37 25.87 -10.96
CA VAL A 40 4.93 24.52 -11.06
C VAL A 40 4.16 23.56 -10.15
N ASP A 41 3.84 23.95 -8.91
CA ASP A 41 3.07 23.14 -7.98
C ASP A 41 1.64 22.85 -8.49
N GLU A 42 1.00 23.84 -9.12
CA GLU A 42 -0.31 23.70 -9.79
C GLU A 42 -0.25 22.76 -10.99
N GLN A 43 0.81 22.84 -11.81
CA GLN A 43 0.97 21.98 -12.99
C GLN A 43 1.30 20.53 -12.64
N LEU A 44 1.96 20.30 -11.51
CA LEU A 44 2.42 18.97 -11.07
C LEU A 44 1.50 18.32 -10.03
N ASP A 45 0.42 19.00 -9.60
CA ASP A 45 -0.47 18.60 -8.50
C ASP A 45 0.31 18.03 -7.29
N VAL A 46 1.34 18.78 -6.87
CA VAL A 46 2.25 18.33 -5.79
C VAL A 46 1.49 18.10 -4.49
N THR A 47 0.44 18.89 -4.24
CA THR A 47 -0.42 18.77 -3.06
C THR A 47 -1.25 17.48 -3.06
N GLY A 48 -1.90 17.15 -4.19
CA GLY A 48 -2.65 15.90 -4.33
C GLY A 48 -1.74 14.69 -4.23
N PHE A 49 -0.59 14.74 -4.91
CA PHE A 49 0.44 13.70 -4.84
C PHE A 49 0.95 13.48 -3.41
N LYS A 50 1.32 14.54 -2.69
CA LYS A 50 1.80 14.49 -1.31
C LYS A 50 0.74 13.89 -0.38
N THR A 51 -0.51 14.31 -0.53
CA THR A 51 -1.62 13.82 0.29
C THR A 51 -1.80 12.31 0.10
N ASN A 52 -1.78 11.84 -1.15
CA ASN A 52 -1.97 10.43 -1.47
C ASN A 52 -0.80 9.55 -1.01
N ILE A 53 0.45 9.96 -1.29
CA ILE A 53 1.62 9.17 -0.91
C ILE A 53 1.80 9.08 0.61
N MET A 54 1.47 10.14 1.36
CA MET A 54 1.58 10.15 2.82
C MET A 54 0.49 9.33 3.52
N ALA A 55 -0.67 9.12 2.87
CA ALA A 55 -1.75 8.31 3.43
C ALA A 55 -1.53 6.79 3.25
N LEU A 56 -0.76 6.37 2.23
CA LEU A 56 -0.57 4.96 1.89
C LEU A 56 0.15 4.13 2.97
N PRO A 57 1.20 4.62 3.66
CA PRO A 57 1.84 3.85 4.73
C PRO A 57 0.88 3.39 5.82
N GLU A 58 -0.03 4.26 6.26
CA GLU A 58 -1.02 3.88 7.28
C GLU A 58 -2.06 2.91 6.71
N LYS A 59 -2.52 3.11 5.47
CA LYS A 59 -3.40 2.13 4.79
C LYS A 59 -2.76 0.76 4.68
N ILE A 60 -1.46 0.71 4.35
CA ILE A 60 -0.68 -0.53 4.28
C ILE A 60 -0.60 -1.18 5.67
N ARG A 61 -0.27 -0.42 6.72
CA ARG A 61 -0.19 -0.92 8.09
C ARG A 61 -1.51 -1.54 8.57
N VAL A 62 -2.61 -0.80 8.42
CA VAL A 62 -3.96 -1.30 8.77
C VAL A 62 -4.32 -2.55 7.97
N GLN A 63 -3.97 -2.59 6.69
CA GLN A 63 -4.26 -3.75 5.85
C GLN A 63 -3.38 -4.96 6.20
N GLN A 64 -2.14 -4.76 6.64
CA GLN A 64 -1.29 -5.84 7.16
C GLN A 64 -1.88 -6.47 8.42
N GLU A 65 -2.45 -5.66 9.33
CA GLU A 65 -3.16 -6.16 10.51
C GLU A 65 -4.37 -7.02 10.10
N LYS A 66 -5.16 -6.57 9.12
CA LYS A 66 -6.28 -7.37 8.58
C LYS A 66 -5.84 -8.69 7.95
N VAL A 67 -4.72 -8.69 7.21
CA VAL A 67 -4.16 -9.93 6.66
C VAL A 67 -3.78 -10.89 7.77
N LYS A 68 -3.20 -10.37 8.86
CA LYS A 68 -2.85 -11.19 10.03
C LYS A 68 -4.10 -11.78 10.69
N GLU A 69 -5.10 -10.95 10.98
CA GLU A 69 -6.37 -11.40 11.57
C GLU A 69 -7.07 -12.46 10.71
N ALA A 70 -7.15 -12.24 9.39
CA ALA A 70 -7.71 -13.20 8.46
C ALA A 70 -6.88 -14.50 8.38
N SER A 71 -5.55 -14.40 8.47
CA SER A 71 -4.66 -15.57 8.49
C SER A 71 -4.85 -16.40 9.75
N ASP A 72 -4.96 -15.76 10.91
CA ASP A 72 -5.19 -16.44 12.19
C ASP A 72 -6.56 -17.14 12.17
N ALA A 73 -7.60 -16.46 11.68
CA ALA A 73 -8.94 -17.04 11.52
C ALA A 73 -8.94 -18.23 10.54
N PHE A 74 -8.24 -18.10 9.42
CA PHE A 74 -8.09 -19.16 8.42
C PHE A 74 -7.42 -20.42 9.00
N GLU A 75 -6.33 -20.27 9.75
CA GLU A 75 -5.64 -21.44 10.33
C GLU A 75 -6.51 -22.17 11.36
N VAL A 76 -7.34 -21.45 12.12
CA VAL A 76 -8.31 -22.08 13.04
C VAL A 76 -9.32 -22.94 12.27
N VAL A 77 -9.98 -22.38 11.25
CA VAL A 77 -11.01 -23.15 10.50
C VAL A 77 -10.41 -24.26 9.64
N LYS A 78 -9.19 -24.07 9.13
CA LYS A 78 -8.44 -25.11 8.43
C LYS A 78 -8.11 -26.28 9.34
N SER A 79 -7.71 -26.03 10.59
CA SER A 79 -7.51 -27.09 11.58
C SER A 79 -8.79 -27.90 11.80
N ASN A 80 -9.96 -27.24 11.89
CA ASN A 80 -11.25 -27.91 12.03
C ASN A 80 -11.57 -28.79 10.82
N LEU A 81 -11.35 -28.28 9.60
CA LEU A 81 -11.56 -29.06 8.37
C LEU A 81 -10.64 -30.29 8.31
N VAL A 82 -9.35 -30.13 8.64
CA VAL A 82 -8.38 -31.23 8.68
C VAL A 82 -8.76 -32.27 9.73
N ASN A 83 -9.27 -31.85 10.89
CA ASN A 83 -9.75 -32.76 11.93
C ASN A 83 -10.97 -33.56 11.44
N ALA A 84 -11.95 -32.92 10.81
CA ALA A 84 -13.12 -33.59 10.25
C ALA A 84 -12.72 -34.61 9.16
N GLU A 85 -11.82 -34.23 8.27
CA GLU A 85 -11.27 -35.14 7.24
C GLU A 85 -10.51 -36.32 7.85
N SER A 86 -9.73 -36.07 8.90
CA SER A 86 -8.99 -37.12 9.61
C SER A 86 -9.92 -38.11 10.32
N MET A 87 -11.02 -37.62 10.91
CA MET A 87 -12.05 -38.47 11.51
C MET A 87 -12.71 -39.36 10.46
N LEU A 88 -13.09 -38.81 9.30
CA LEU A 88 -13.61 -39.60 8.18
C LEU A 88 -12.62 -40.66 7.70
N MET A 89 -11.36 -40.30 7.51
CA MET A 89 -10.32 -41.25 7.08
C MET A 89 -10.10 -42.36 8.11
N SER A 90 -10.17 -42.05 9.41
CA SER A 90 -10.08 -43.03 10.49
C SER A 90 -11.22 -44.05 10.41
N ILE A 91 -12.47 -43.58 10.22
CA ILE A 91 -13.65 -44.43 10.06
C ILE A 91 -13.47 -45.35 8.85
N ILE A 92 -13.13 -44.79 7.68
CA ILE A 92 -12.90 -45.54 6.44
C ILE A 92 -11.81 -46.61 6.62
N THR A 93 -10.74 -46.28 7.35
CA THR A 93 -9.63 -47.20 7.57
C THR A 93 -10.00 -48.35 8.51
N ALA A 94 -10.85 -48.08 9.51
CA ALA A 94 -11.31 -49.06 10.48
C ALA A 94 -12.40 -49.99 9.93
N GLU A 95 -13.03 -49.67 8.80
CA GLU A 95 -14.06 -50.51 8.19
C GLU A 95 -13.51 -51.84 7.72
N VAL A 96 -14.17 -52.93 8.12
CA VAL A 96 -13.84 -54.31 7.74
C VAL A 96 -15.03 -54.97 7.04
N ASN A 97 -14.74 -55.90 6.14
CA ASN A 97 -15.73 -56.76 5.51
C ASN A 97 -16.16 -57.91 6.44
N GLY A 98 -17.13 -58.73 6.02
CA GLY A 98 -17.62 -59.87 6.79
C GLY A 98 -16.57 -60.96 7.10
N ALA A 99 -15.39 -60.91 6.49
CA ALA A 99 -14.25 -61.78 6.77
C ALA A 99 -13.20 -61.14 7.71
N GLY A 100 -13.48 -59.95 8.26
CA GLY A 100 -12.58 -59.21 9.15
C GLY A 100 -11.40 -58.53 8.44
N LYS A 101 -11.37 -58.50 7.11
CA LYS A 101 -10.34 -57.77 6.34
C LYS A 101 -10.80 -56.35 6.08
N SER A 102 -9.87 -55.40 5.98
CA SER A 102 -10.19 -54.00 5.63
C SER A 102 -11.08 -53.92 4.38
N LEU A 103 -12.14 -53.13 4.47
CA LEU A 103 -13.11 -52.94 3.39
C LEU A 103 -12.45 -52.27 2.17
N TYR A 104 -11.56 -51.30 2.42
CA TYR A 104 -10.75 -50.64 1.40
C TYR A 104 -9.30 -51.11 1.50
N SER A 105 -8.88 -51.88 0.51
CA SER A 105 -7.64 -52.67 0.53
C SER A 105 -6.35 -51.87 0.36
N ASN A 106 -6.41 -50.61 -0.09
CA ASN A 106 -5.25 -49.75 -0.31
C ASN A 106 -5.58 -48.26 -0.09
N ASP A 107 -4.55 -47.43 0.01
CA ASP A 107 -4.70 -45.98 0.23
C ASP A 107 -5.51 -45.30 -0.87
N LYS A 108 -5.34 -45.72 -2.13
CA LYS A 108 -6.08 -45.12 -3.25
C LYS A 108 -7.58 -45.37 -3.13
N ALA A 109 -7.98 -46.56 -2.68
CA ALA A 109 -9.37 -46.91 -2.42
C ALA A 109 -9.94 -46.12 -1.24
N ARG A 110 -9.16 -45.95 -0.15
CA ARG A 110 -9.56 -45.11 1.00
C ARG A 110 -9.74 -43.65 0.62
N GLN A 111 -8.84 -43.10 -0.18
CA GLN A 111 -8.92 -41.72 -0.67
C GLN A 111 -10.12 -41.52 -1.61
N ALA A 112 -10.39 -42.47 -2.50
CA ALA A 112 -11.58 -42.41 -3.36
C ALA A 112 -12.88 -42.42 -2.54
N GLU A 113 -12.95 -43.25 -1.50
CA GLU A 113 -14.09 -43.28 -0.59
C GLU A 113 -14.21 -42.00 0.24
N LEU A 114 -13.09 -41.44 0.70
CA LEU A 114 -13.07 -40.18 1.43
C LEU A 114 -13.74 -39.06 0.60
N GLU A 115 -13.40 -38.94 -0.68
CA GLU A 115 -14.00 -37.95 -1.58
C GLU A 115 -15.50 -38.16 -1.83
N ILE A 116 -15.98 -39.40 -1.74
CA ILE A 116 -17.42 -39.69 -1.80
C ILE A 116 -18.09 -39.25 -0.49
N ARG A 117 -17.51 -39.60 0.66
CA ARG A 117 -18.09 -39.32 1.98
C ARG A 117 -18.05 -37.84 2.34
N LYS A 118 -17.02 -37.09 1.95
CA LYS A 118 -16.96 -35.62 2.09
C LYS A 118 -18.22 -34.92 1.55
N LYS A 119 -18.87 -35.49 0.53
CA LYS A 119 -20.10 -34.94 -0.07
C LYS A 119 -21.37 -35.22 0.71
N MET A 120 -21.34 -36.14 1.67
CA MET A 120 -22.50 -36.59 2.43
C MET A 120 -22.33 -36.39 3.94
N ASP A 121 -21.08 -36.26 4.41
CA ASP A 121 -20.75 -36.11 5.81
C ASP A 121 -21.06 -34.70 6.29
N PHE A 122 -21.91 -34.63 7.31
CA PHE A 122 -22.42 -33.37 7.84
C PHE A 122 -21.33 -32.57 8.57
N GLU A 123 -20.47 -33.23 9.34
CA GLU A 123 -19.40 -32.55 10.10
C GLU A 123 -18.37 -31.93 9.15
N TYR A 124 -17.98 -32.65 8.10
CA TYR A 124 -17.11 -32.14 7.06
C TYR A 124 -17.75 -30.96 6.32
N GLN A 125 -19.03 -31.08 5.91
CA GLN A 125 -19.73 -29.97 5.26
C GLN A 125 -19.84 -28.73 6.15
N GLN A 126 -20.10 -28.91 7.46
CA GLN A 126 -20.12 -27.80 8.42
C GLN A 126 -18.75 -27.15 8.59
N ALA A 127 -17.66 -27.91 8.50
CA ALA A 127 -16.30 -27.37 8.57
C ALA A 127 -15.86 -26.71 7.25
N TRP A 128 -16.41 -27.14 6.11
CA TRP A 128 -16.05 -26.66 4.78
C TRP A 128 -16.48 -25.20 4.53
N GLU A 129 -17.70 -24.83 4.87
CA GLU A 129 -18.21 -23.48 4.61
C GLU A 129 -17.41 -22.38 5.33
N PRO A 130 -17.11 -22.48 6.65
CA PRO A 130 -16.24 -21.54 7.34
C PRO A 130 -14.82 -21.50 6.77
N TYR A 131 -14.28 -22.66 6.36
CA TYR A 131 -12.95 -22.72 5.73
C TYR A 131 -12.92 -21.91 4.44
N LYS A 132 -13.90 -22.10 3.56
CA LYS A 132 -14.00 -21.37 2.30
C LYS A 132 -14.16 -19.87 2.54
N ALA A 133 -15.04 -19.47 3.44
CA ALA A 133 -15.25 -18.06 3.78
C ALA A 133 -13.97 -17.40 4.31
N ALA A 134 -13.21 -18.08 5.18
CA ALA A 134 -11.96 -17.54 5.71
C ALA A 134 -10.85 -17.48 4.65
N LEU A 135 -10.81 -18.45 3.72
CA LEU A 135 -9.88 -18.42 2.59
C LEU A 135 -10.16 -17.21 1.68
N ASP A 136 -11.42 -17.01 1.31
CA ASP A 136 -11.85 -15.87 0.49
C ASP A 136 -11.50 -14.54 1.18
N GLU A 137 -11.71 -14.42 2.49
CA GLU A 137 -11.37 -13.21 3.26
C GLU A 137 -9.85 -12.98 3.32
N LEU A 138 -9.06 -14.03 3.55
CA LEU A 138 -7.60 -13.94 3.55
C LEU A 138 -7.05 -13.50 2.20
N ASP A 139 -7.55 -14.08 1.10
CA ASP A 139 -7.11 -13.73 -0.26
C ASP A 139 -7.53 -12.30 -0.62
N ASN A 140 -8.74 -11.88 -0.27
CA ASN A 140 -9.19 -10.50 -0.43
C ASN A 140 -8.31 -9.51 0.37
N ALA A 141 -7.93 -9.86 1.60
CA ALA A 141 -7.08 -9.03 2.43
C ALA A 141 -5.67 -8.89 1.83
N ARG A 142 -5.10 -9.99 1.30
CA ARG A 142 -3.79 -10.02 0.62
C ARG A 142 -3.81 -9.21 -0.66
N PHE A 143 -4.84 -9.36 -1.48
CA PHE A 143 -5.00 -8.60 -2.72
C PHE A 143 -5.04 -7.09 -2.47
N LYS A 144 -5.82 -6.64 -1.47
CA LYS A 144 -5.87 -5.22 -1.08
C LYS A 144 -4.52 -4.71 -0.57
N LEU A 145 -3.78 -5.53 0.19
CA LEU A 145 -2.44 -5.17 0.64
C LEU A 145 -1.49 -4.96 -0.54
N GLU A 146 -1.49 -5.90 -1.49
CA GLU A 146 -0.69 -5.82 -2.71
C GLU A 146 -1.05 -4.58 -3.53
N GLN A 147 -2.34 -4.27 -3.66
CA GLN A 147 -2.82 -3.06 -4.32
C GLN A 147 -2.21 -1.80 -3.71
N TYR A 148 -2.27 -1.64 -2.38
CA TYR A 148 -1.69 -0.46 -1.72
C TYR A 148 -0.17 -0.39 -1.85
N GLN A 149 0.53 -1.53 -1.80
CA GLN A 149 1.97 -1.58 -1.99
C GLN A 149 2.37 -1.20 -3.42
N ASN A 150 1.64 -1.67 -4.41
CA ASN A 150 1.87 -1.33 -5.81
C ASN A 150 1.56 0.14 -6.09
N GLU A 151 0.48 0.66 -5.52
CA GLU A 151 0.13 2.08 -5.57
C GLU A 151 1.25 2.93 -4.93
N PHE A 152 1.75 2.56 -3.75
CA PHE A 152 2.84 3.27 -3.09
C PHE A 152 4.13 3.27 -3.92
N LYS A 153 4.51 2.12 -4.51
CA LYS A 153 5.66 2.04 -5.42
C LYS A 153 5.47 2.92 -6.66
N ALA A 154 4.28 2.92 -7.24
CA ALA A 154 3.97 3.76 -8.40
C ALA A 154 4.14 5.25 -8.05
N TYR A 155 3.62 5.69 -6.90
CA TYR A 155 3.85 7.05 -6.42
C TYR A 155 5.34 7.32 -6.21
N GLN A 156 6.11 6.43 -5.58
CA GLN A 156 7.56 6.63 -5.42
C GLN A 156 8.29 6.81 -6.76
N VAL A 157 7.97 5.99 -7.76
CA VAL A 157 8.56 6.10 -9.10
C VAL A 157 8.22 7.44 -9.75
N VAL A 158 6.95 7.83 -9.74
CA VAL A 158 6.50 9.11 -10.30
C VAL A 158 7.15 10.29 -9.57
N GLY A 159 7.23 10.24 -8.25
CA GLY A 159 7.88 11.28 -7.43
C GLY A 159 9.35 11.44 -7.78
N ASN A 160 10.07 10.34 -7.96
CA ASN A 160 11.48 10.38 -8.39
C ASN A 160 11.64 10.95 -9.81
N MET A 161 10.75 10.61 -10.73
CA MET A 161 10.75 11.17 -12.09
C MET A 161 10.48 12.68 -12.08
N LEU A 162 9.52 13.15 -11.27
CA LEU A 162 9.23 14.58 -11.11
C LEU A 162 10.42 15.33 -10.49
N ALA A 163 11.05 14.77 -9.45
CA ALA A 163 12.25 15.34 -8.84
C ALA A 163 13.42 15.42 -9.83
N ALA A 164 13.62 14.40 -10.66
CA ALA A 164 14.65 14.39 -11.70
C ALA A 164 14.38 15.46 -12.77
N ARG A 165 13.13 15.59 -13.24
CA ARG A 165 12.73 16.63 -14.20
C ARG A 165 12.98 18.05 -13.66
N LEU A 166 12.58 18.30 -12.41
CA LEU A 166 12.81 19.59 -11.76
C LEU A 166 14.31 19.89 -11.58
N SER A 167 15.11 18.87 -11.28
CA SER A 167 16.56 19.02 -11.15
C SER A 167 17.23 19.37 -12.49
N LEU A 168 16.77 18.77 -13.60
CA LEU A 168 17.23 19.11 -14.95
C LEU A 168 16.85 20.54 -15.35
N MET A 169 15.61 20.98 -15.05
CA MET A 169 15.19 22.37 -15.30
C MET A 169 16.03 23.39 -14.54
N LYS A 170 16.48 23.07 -13.31
CA LYS A 170 17.36 23.94 -12.52
C LYS A 170 18.80 24.02 -13.05
N LEU A 171 19.22 23.11 -13.93
CA LEU A 171 20.56 23.11 -14.53
C LEU A 171 20.61 23.83 -15.89
N GLU A 172 19.46 24.13 -16.49
CA GLU A 172 19.33 24.84 -17.77
C GLU A 172 19.14 26.37 -17.62
N VAL A 173 19.07 26.87 -16.38
CA VAL A 173 18.95 28.30 -16.02
C VAL A 173 20.26 28.77 -15.39
#